data_AF-A0A6B9TEJ7-F1
#
_entry.id   AF-A0A6B9TEJ7-F1
#
_cell.length_a   1.000
_cell.length_b   1.000
_cell.length_c   1.000
_cell.angle_alpha   90.00
_cell.angle_beta   90.00
_cell.angle_gamma   90.00
#
_symmetry.space_group_name_H-M   'P 1'
#
loop_
_entity.id
_entity.type
_entity.pdbx_description
1 polymer ?
#
loop_
_entity_poly.entity_id
_entity_poly.type
_entity_poly.pdbx_seq_one_letter_code
_entity_poly.pdbx_strand_id
1 'polypeptide(L)' 'MADEIKQLVVGISREGEVIVKSNRGRIYPVKLSEGLEFGCEDLFRDPEREIYAVIDTNVQPWECVSIEYL' A
#
# COMPACT_ATOMS: atom_id res chain seq x y z
N MET A 1 -15.07 14.63 2.54
CA MET A 1 -15.27 13.24 2.07
C MET A 1 -13.88 12.76 1.76
N ALA A 2 -13.38 11.75 2.47
CA ALA A 2 -11.98 11.38 2.37
C ALA A 2 -11.75 10.70 1.01
N ASP A 3 -10.94 11.29 0.13
CA ASP A 3 -10.54 10.70 -1.15
C ASP A 3 -9.49 9.62 -0.92
N GLU A 4 -9.86 8.62 -0.11
CA GLU A 4 -9.04 7.45 0.18
C GLU A 4 -9.44 6.31 -0.75
N ILE A 5 -8.44 5.63 -1.31
CA ILE A 5 -8.66 4.43 -2.12
C ILE A 5 -7.94 3.24 -1.48
N LYS A 6 -8.60 2.07 -1.50
CA LYS A 6 -7.99 0.81 -1.07
C LYS A 6 -7.48 0.04 -2.27
N GLN A 7 -6.23 -0.37 -2.23
CA GLN A 7 -5.60 -1.15 -3.31
C GLN A 7 -4.83 -2.33 -2.74
N LEU A 8 -4.83 -3.45 -3.46
CA LEU A 8 -4.16 -4.66 -3.04
C LEU A 8 -2.65 -4.44 -3.03
N VAL A 9 -1.98 -4.74 -1.93
CA VAL A 9 -0.51 -4.75 -1.85
C VAL A 9 0.00 -6.01 -2.53
N VAL A 10 0.93 -5.83 -3.46
CA VAL A 10 1.55 -6.93 -4.22
C VAL A 10 3.07 -6.97 -4.05
N GLY A 11 3.65 -6.04 -3.28
CA GLY A 11 5.07 -6.04 -2.96
C GLY A 11 5.53 -4.76 -2.30
N ILE A 12 6.85 -4.66 -2.12
CA ILE A 12 7.56 -3.48 -1.64
C ILE A 12 8.77 -3.22 -2.53
N SER A 13 9.04 -1.94 -2.83
CA SER A 13 10.20 -1.53 -3.62
C SER A 13 11.47 -1.52 -2.75
N ARG A 14 12.65 -1.47 -3.38
CA ARG A 14 13.92 -1.33 -2.66
C ARG A 14 14.05 0.03 -1.94
N GLU A 15 13.27 1.02 -2.35
CA GLU A 15 13.24 2.37 -1.77
C GLU A 15 12.20 2.48 -0.64
N GLY A 16 11.52 1.38 -0.29
CA GLY A 16 10.52 1.36 0.79
C GLY A 16 9.12 1.79 0.36
N GLU A 17 8.85 1.86 -0.94
CA GLU A 17 7.50 2.15 -1.45
C GLU A 17 6.66 0.88 -1.50
N VAL A 18 5.36 1.00 -1.18
CA VAL A 18 4.43 -0.11 -1.32
C VAL A 18 4.03 -0.22 -2.78
N ILE A 19 4.15 -1.43 -3.34
CA ILE A 19 3.68 -1.72 -4.69
C ILE A 19 2.24 -2.21 -4.58
N VAL A 20 1.31 -1.47 -5.19
CA VAL A 20 -0.12 -1.80 -5.15
C VAL A 20 -0.65 -2.17 -6.53
N LYS A 21 -1.66 -3.04 -6.56
CA LYS A 21 -2.44 -3.38 -7.74
C LYS A 21 -3.84 -2.80 -7.60
N SER A 22 -4.23 -2.01 -8.60
CA SER A 22 -5.55 -1.43 -8.63
C SER A 22 -6.66 -2.40 -8.99
N ASN A 23 -7.90 -2.06 -8.64
CA ASN A 23 -9.10 -2.76 -9.15
C ASN A 23 -9.19 -2.80 -10.69
N ARG A 24 -8.47 -1.90 -11.40
CA ARG A 24 -8.36 -1.88 -12.86
C ARG A 24 -7.14 -2.64 -13.40
N GLY A 25 -6.41 -3.34 -12.53
CA GLY A 25 -5.25 -4.15 -12.89
C GLY A 25 -3.93 -3.39 -13.07
N ARG A 26 -3.92 -2.05 -12.93
CA ARG A 26 -2.68 -1.26 -12.98
C ARG A 26 -1.86 -1.46 -11.71
N ILE A 27 -0.55 -1.62 -11.86
CA ILE A 27 0.42 -1.74 -10.76
C ILE A 27 1.25 -0.47 -10.69
N TYR A 28 1.41 0.10 -9.50
CA TYR A 28 2.20 1.32 -9.29
C TYR A 28 2.75 1.40 -7.86
N PRO A 29 3.87 2.10 -7.64
CA PRO A 29 4.40 2.36 -6.31
C PRO A 29 3.63 3.49 -5.62
N VAL A 30 3.57 3.42 -4.29
CA VAL A 30 2.99 4.44 -3.42
C VAL A 30 3.91 4.62 -2.21
N LYS A 31 4.21 5.87 -1.86
CA LYS A 31 5.04 6.17 -0.69
C LYS A 31 4.30 5.86 0.59
N LEU A 32 4.99 5.33 1.59
CA LEU A 32 4.45 5.24 2.94
C LEU A 32 4.42 6.64 3.56
N SER A 33 3.33 6.98 4.24
CA SER A 33 3.25 8.19 5.05
C SER A 33 4.24 8.14 6.22
N GLU A 34 4.66 9.30 6.72
CA GLU A 34 5.63 9.37 7.82
C GLU A 34 5.16 8.58 9.05
N GLY A 35 6.03 7.69 9.54
CA GLY A 35 5.75 6.85 10.72
C GLY A 35 5.00 5.54 10.42
N LEU A 36 4.59 5.30 9.17
CA LEU A 36 4.04 4.00 8.77
C LEU A 36 5.18 3.04 8.38
N GLU A 37 5.31 1.95 9.13
CA GLU A 37 6.31 0.92 8.87
C GLU A 37 5.66 -0.26 8.15
N PHE A 38 6.21 -0.63 7.00
CA PHE A 38 5.81 -1.82 6.25
C PHE A 38 7.04 -2.41 5.57
N GLY A 39 7.31 -3.69 5.82
CA GLY A 39 8.51 -4.37 5.33
C GLY A 39 8.21 -5.63 4.54
N CYS A 40 9.28 -6.20 3.98
CA CYS A 40 9.25 -7.51 3.33
C CYS A 40 8.70 -8.60 4.28
N GLU A 41 9.06 -8.54 5.56
CA GLU A 41 8.62 -9.50 6.58
C GLU A 41 7.09 -9.50 6.78
N ASP A 42 6.43 -8.36 6.61
CA ASP A 42 4.97 -8.26 6.74
C ASP A 42 4.25 -8.94 5.57
N LEU A 43 4.83 -8.92 4.37
CA LEU A 43 4.29 -9.63 3.19
C LEU A 43 4.33 -11.15 3.36
N PHE A 44 5.35 -11.67 4.04
CA PHE A 44 5.56 -13.11 4.19
C PHE A 44 5.08 -13.68 5.53
N ARG A 45 4.62 -12.81 6.45
CA ARG A 45 4.14 -13.25 7.76
C ARG A 45 2.94 -14.19 7.65
N ASP A 46 2.05 -13.92 6.71
CA ASP A 46 0.86 -14.75 6.43
C ASP A 46 0.59 -14.75 4.92
N PRO A 47 1.07 -15.77 4.17
CA PRO A 47 1.02 -15.77 2.71
C PRO A 47 -0.38 -15.99 2.14
N GLU A 48 -1.34 -16.44 2.96
CA GLU A 48 -2.74 -16.63 2.54
C GLU A 48 -3.57 -15.36 2.77
N ARG A 49 -3.05 -14.42 3.55
CA ARG A 49 -3.74 -13.18 3.91
C ARG A 49 -3.56 -12.10 2.86
N GLU A 50 -4.65 -11.44 2.50
CA GLU A 50 -4.56 -10.29 1.60
C GLU A 50 -4.16 -9.04 2.39
N ILE A 51 -3.31 -8.22 1.80
CA ILE A 51 -2.86 -6.96 2.41
C ILE A 51 -3.35 -5.83 1.51
N TYR A 52 -3.97 -4.81 2.09
CA TYR A 52 -4.48 -3.64 1.38
C TYR A 52 -3.83 -2.36 1.91
N ALA A 53 -3.42 -1.50 0.99
CA ALA A 53 -2.96 -0.15 1.29
C ALA A 53 -4.14 0.82 1.17
N VAL A 54 -4.33 1.64 2.19
CA VAL A 54 -5.24 2.80 2.16
C VAL A 54 -4.43 4.00 1.72
N ILE A 55 -4.80 4.59 0.59
CA ILE A 55 -4.03 5.62 -0.09
C ILE A 55 -4.82 6.93 -0.07
N ASP A 56 -4.23 7.99 0.48
CA ASP A 56 -4.77 9.35 0.36
C ASP A 56 -4.45 9.91 -1.02
N THR A 57 -5.49 10.25 -1.78
CA THR A 57 -5.36 10.80 -3.13
C THR A 57 -5.37 12.33 -3.18
N ASN A 58 -5.49 13.00 -2.04
CA ASN A 58 -5.43 14.46 -1.91
C ASN A 58 -3.99 15.00 -1.92
N VAL A 59 -3.02 14.17 -1.56
CA VAL A 59 -1.59 14.54 -1.55
C VAL A 59 -0.94 14.21 -2.89
N GLN A 60 0.05 15.00 -3.32
CA GLN A 60 0.86 14.69 -4.50
C GLN A 60 2.35 14.70 -4.13
N PRO A 61 3.06 13.56 -4.25
CA PRO A 61 2.58 12.25 -4.70
C PRO A 61 1.56 11.63 -3.74
N TRP A 62 0.76 10.66 -4.23
CA TRP A 62 -0.15 9.88 -3.38
C TRP A 62 0.62 9.13 -2.28
N GLU A 63 0.03 9.01 -1.10
CA GLU A 63 0.66 8.40 0.07
C GLU A 63 -0.23 7.32 0.69
N CYS A 64 0.39 6.23 1.11
CA CYS A 64 -0.23 5.16 1.87
C CYS A 64 -0.27 5.58 3.34
N VAL A 65 -1.47 5.78 3.86
CA VAL A 65 -1.71 6.26 5.23
C VAL A 65 -2.04 5.13 6.20
N SER A 66 -2.40 3.94 5.70
CA SER A 66 -2.67 2.76 6.53
C SER A 66 -2.50 1.46 5.74
N ILE A 67 -2.15 0.38 6.45
CA ILE A 67 -2.10 -0.99 5.95
C ILE A 67 -3.16 -1.82 6.66
N GLU A 68 -4.02 -2.47 5.89
CA GLU A 68 -5.05 -3.39 6.38
C GLU A 68 -4.70 -4.83 5.98
N TYR A 69 -4.90 -5.77 6.89
CA TYR A 69 -4.64 -7.19 6.67
C TYR A 69 -5.99 -7.92 6.76
N LEU A 70 -6.43 -8.56 5.69
CA LEU A 70 -7.74 -9.25 5.59
C LEU A 70 -7.55 -10.75 5.43
#